data_AF-A0A0F9ERA5-F1
#
_entry.id   AF-A0A0F9ERA5-F1
#
_cell.length_a   1.000
_cell.length_b   1.000
_cell.length_c   1.000
_cell.angle_alpha   90.00
_cell.angle_beta   90.00
_cell.angle_gamma   90.00
#
_symmetry.space_group_name_H-M   'P 1'
#
loop_
_entity.id
_entity.type
_entity.pdbx_description
1 polymer ?
#
loop_
_entity_poly.entity_id
_entity_poly.type
_entity_poly.pdbx_seq_one_letter_code
_entity_poly.pdbx_strand_id
1 'polypeptide(L)'
;MAIIPATDFVLGDEKAVYLYEMNLLSPLGQRRRYEIIWVVRDDKKTEYRRDLGKVTEDAQIRLPSYMEHTVKELREMANQLRSVPLLDPREICGNGN
;
A
#
# COMPACT_ATOMS: atom_id res chain seq x y z
N MET A 1 -21.30 9.69 -8.28
CA MET A 1 -20.33 9.42 -7.20
C MET A 1 -20.65 8.02 -6.69
N ALA A 2 -19.81 7.03 -7.01
CA ALA A 2 -20.07 5.64 -6.61
C ALA A 2 -19.68 5.45 -5.14
N ILE A 3 -20.56 4.89 -4.32
CA ILE A 3 -20.23 4.49 -2.95
C ILE A 3 -19.40 3.22 -3.06
N ILE A 4 -18.14 3.30 -2.68
CA ILE A 4 -17.26 2.12 -2.60
C ILE A 4 -17.57 1.41 -1.28
N PRO A 5 -17.95 0.13 -1.28
CA PRO A 5 -18.15 -0.61 -0.04
C PRO A 5 -16.82 -0.71 0.70
N ALA A 6 -16.84 -0.41 2.00
CA ALA A 6 -15.67 -0.50 2.87
C ALA A 6 -15.78 -1.71 3.81
N THR A 7 -14.65 -2.30 4.17
CA THR A 7 -14.56 -3.36 5.17
C THR A 7 -13.52 -3.03 6.23
N ASP A 8 -13.75 -3.54 7.42
CA ASP A 8 -12.95 -3.42 8.63
C ASP A 8 -11.87 -4.50 8.76
N PHE A 9 -11.95 -5.59 7.98
CA PHE A 9 -10.92 -6.64 7.97
C PHE A 9 -10.73 -7.26 6.58
N VAL A 10 -9.56 -7.86 6.37
CA VAL A 10 -9.21 -8.68 5.20
C VAL A 10 -8.42 -9.90 5.65
N LEU A 11 -8.73 -11.06 5.07
CA LEU A 11 -8.00 -12.31 5.23
C LEU A 11 -6.81 -12.34 4.28
N GLY A 12 -5.78 -13.11 4.64
CA GLY A 12 -4.53 -13.15 3.88
C GLY A 12 -4.66 -13.81 2.50
N ASP A 13 -5.57 -14.76 2.36
CA ASP A 13 -5.84 -15.57 1.17
C ASP A 13 -6.82 -14.91 0.18
N GLU A 14 -7.46 -13.79 0.57
CA GLU A 14 -8.34 -13.05 -0.33
C GLU A 14 -7.59 -12.53 -1.55
N LYS A 15 -8.21 -12.65 -2.73
CA LYS A 15 -7.71 -12.02 -3.95
C LYS A 15 -7.88 -10.51 -3.87
N ALA A 16 -6.82 -9.80 -4.23
CA ALA A 16 -6.77 -8.36 -4.19
C ALA A 16 -6.47 -7.78 -5.57
N VAL A 17 -7.05 -6.62 -5.86
CA VAL A 17 -6.87 -5.90 -7.12
C VAL A 17 -5.68 -4.94 -7.02
N TYR A 18 -5.51 -4.30 -5.86
CA TYR A 18 -4.48 -3.29 -5.62
C TYR A 18 -4.13 -3.20 -4.12
N LEU A 19 -2.86 -2.86 -3.84
CA LEU A 19 -2.40 -2.34 -2.55
C LEU A 19 -1.74 -0.97 -2.77
N TYR A 20 -2.13 0.01 -1.95
CA TYR A 20 -1.51 1.32 -1.89
C TYR A 20 -1.03 1.63 -0.48
N GLU A 21 0.11 2.28 -0.37
CA GLU A 21 0.50 3.04 0.81
C GLU A 21 0.64 4.50 0.43
N MET A 22 -0.04 5.39 1.15
CA MET A 22 0.01 6.81 0.84
C MET A 22 -0.32 7.70 2.04
N ASN A 23 0.18 8.94 1.98
CA ASN A 23 -0.08 9.96 2.99
C ASN A 23 -1.39 10.68 2.69
N LEU A 24 -2.43 10.44 3.49
CA LEU A 24 -3.75 11.08 3.37
C LEU A 24 -4.11 11.89 4.61
N LEU A 25 -5.07 12.80 4.46
CA LEU A 25 -5.64 13.53 5.59
C LEU A 25 -6.55 12.59 6.37
N SER A 26 -6.30 12.45 7.67
CA SER A 26 -7.23 11.77 8.58
C SER A 26 -8.49 12.61 8.81
N PRO A 27 -9.59 12.01 9.29
CA PRO A 27 -10.80 12.76 9.64
C PRO A 27 -10.57 13.87 10.69
N LEU A 28 -9.49 13.78 11.46
CA LEU A 28 -9.10 14.76 12.48
C LEU A 28 -8.18 15.86 11.92
N GLY A 29 -7.97 15.93 10.60
CA GLY A 29 -7.15 16.96 9.95
C GLY A 29 -5.64 16.72 10.03
N GLN A 30 -5.18 15.61 10.60
CA GLN A 30 -3.77 15.25 10.61
C GLN A 30 -3.42 14.40 9.39
N ARG A 31 -2.32 14.71 8.69
CA ARG A 31 -1.81 13.79 7.65
C ARG A 31 -1.27 12.52 8.30
N ARG A 32 -1.68 11.37 7.79
CA ARG A 32 -1.26 10.04 8.22
C ARG A 32 -1.00 9.13 7.05
N ARG A 33 -0.20 8.11 7.28
CA ARG A 33 0.09 7.08 6.30
C ARG A 33 -0.98 6.00 6.38
N TYR A 34 -1.57 5.63 5.25
CA TYR A 34 -2.58 4.60 5.16
C TYR A 34 -2.13 3.48 4.23
N GLU A 35 -2.35 2.23 4.64
CA GLU A 35 -2.45 1.07 3.75
C GLU A 35 -3.89 1.00 3.25
N ILE A 36 -4.08 0.93 1.94
CA ILE A 36 -5.38 0.79 1.29
C ILE A 36 -5.33 -0.43 0.37
N ILE A 37 -6.18 -1.40 0.62
CA ILE A 37 -6.26 -2.64 -0.16
C ILE A 37 -7.65 -2.76 -0.77
N TRP A 38 -7.70 -3.17 -2.03
CA TRP A 38 -8.95 -3.45 -2.73
C TRP A 38 -9.10 -4.94 -2.91
N VAL A 39 -10.00 -5.57 -2.16
CA VAL A 39 -10.33 -7.00 -2.28
C VAL A 39 -11.58 -7.20 -3.13
N VAL A 40 -11.76 -8.40 -3.69
CA VAL A 40 -12.98 -8.77 -4.42
C VAL A 40 -13.76 -9.77 -3.57
N ARG A 41 -14.98 -9.40 -3.17
CA ARG A 41 -15.94 -10.25 -2.45
C ARG A 41 -17.27 -10.19 -3.17
N ASP A 42 -17.86 -11.35 -3.49
CA ASP A 42 -19.13 -11.43 -4.22
C ASP A 42 -19.14 -10.58 -5.51
N ASP A 43 -18.07 -10.68 -6.31
CA ASP A 43 -17.81 -9.90 -7.53
C ASP A 43 -17.77 -8.37 -7.35
N LYS A 44 -17.70 -7.90 -6.11
CA LYS A 44 -17.63 -6.48 -5.76
C LYS A 44 -16.28 -6.13 -5.16
N LYS A 45 -15.72 -5.02 -5.66
CA LYS A 45 -14.51 -4.43 -5.09
C LYS A 45 -14.86 -3.76 -3.77
N THR A 46 -14.20 -4.19 -2.71
CA THR A 46 -14.36 -3.68 -1.36
C THR A 46 -13.03 -3.11 -0.88
N GLU A 47 -13.08 -1.89 -0.34
CA GLU A 47 -11.90 -1.18 0.14
C GLU A 47 -11.66 -1.48 1.63
N TYR A 48 -10.43 -1.83 1.95
CA TYR A 48 -9.93 -1.94 3.31
C TYR A 48 -8.91 -0.83 3.55
N ARG A 49 -9.01 -0.11 4.67
CA ARG A 49 -8.04 0.91 5.07
C ARG A 49 -7.46 0.63 6.45
N ARG A 50 -6.15 0.81 6.58
CA ARG A 50 -5.42 0.70 7.85
C ARG A 50 -4.48 1.89 8.04
N ASP A 51 -4.57 2.53 9.21
CA ASP A 51 -3.63 3.59 9.62
C ASP A 51 -2.27 2.96 9.96
N LEU A 52 -1.22 3.40 9.28
CA LEU A 52 0.19 3.01 9.48
C LEU A 52 0.97 4.04 10.30
N GLY A 53 0.30 5.10 10.78
CA GLY A 53 0.85 6.11 11.67
C GLY A 53 1.29 7.39 10.96
N LYS A 54 2.42 7.94 11.42
CA LYS A 54 2.93 9.24 10.94
C LYS A 54 3.36 9.16 9.47
N VAL A 55 3.28 10.31 8.82
CA VAL A 55 3.80 10.53 7.46
C VAL A 55 5.29 10.21 7.40
N THR A 56 5.72 9.58 6.31
CA THR A 56 7.13 9.52 5.90
C THR A 56 7.23 9.97 4.45
N GLU A 57 8.37 10.52 4.04
CA GLU A 57 8.55 11.04 2.67
C GLU A 57 8.55 9.91 1.63
N ASP A 58 9.16 8.78 1.96
CA ASP A 58 9.30 7.61 1.06
C ASP A 58 8.14 6.61 1.12
N ALA A 59 7.05 6.94 1.80
CA ALA A 59 5.98 5.98 2.14
C ALA A 59 5.02 5.61 1.02
N GLN A 60 5.29 6.01 -0.22
CA GLN A 60 4.35 5.77 -1.31
C GLN A 60 4.65 4.44 -2.00
N ILE A 61 3.81 3.43 -1.73
CA ILE A 61 3.87 2.13 -2.40
C ILE A 61 2.63 1.98 -3.26
N ARG A 62 2.80 1.51 -4.50
CA ARG A 62 1.69 1.16 -5.40
C ARG A 62 1.95 -0.21 -6.00
N LEU A 63 1.12 -1.18 -5.64
CA LEU A 63 1.21 -2.55 -6.13
C LEU A 63 -0.10 -2.93 -6.85
N PRO A 64 -0.11 -2.92 -8.20
CA PRO A 64 -1.18 -3.52 -8.96
C PRO A 64 -1.14 -5.05 -8.82
N SER A 65 -2.31 -5.68 -8.73
CA SER A 65 -2.43 -7.14 -8.65
C SER A 65 -3.43 -7.70 -9.65
N TYR A 66 -4.50 -6.95 -9.99
CA TYR A 66 -5.53 -7.44 -10.93
C TYR A 66 -6.09 -8.83 -10.58
N MET A 67 -6.20 -9.15 -9.27
CA MET A 67 -6.63 -10.46 -8.74
C MET A 67 -5.63 -11.62 -8.95
N GLU A 68 -4.42 -11.34 -9.43
CA GLU A 68 -3.36 -12.34 -9.56
C GLU A 68 -2.79 -12.71 -8.18
N HIS A 69 -2.63 -11.71 -7.32
CA HIS A 69 -2.09 -11.87 -5.97
C HIS A 69 -3.15 -11.82 -4.87
N THR A 70 -2.83 -12.50 -3.79
CA THR A 70 -3.54 -12.46 -2.51
C THR A 70 -3.13 -11.22 -1.69
N VAL A 71 -3.94 -10.89 -0.69
CA VAL A 71 -3.63 -9.82 0.28
C VAL A 71 -2.28 -10.07 0.96
N LYS A 72 -1.99 -11.32 1.33
CA LYS A 72 -0.73 -11.70 1.97
C LYS A 72 0.46 -11.44 1.06
N GLU A 73 0.41 -11.89 -0.18
CA GLU A 73 1.49 -11.69 -1.16
C GLU A 73 1.72 -10.20 -1.44
N LEU A 74 0.66 -9.39 -1.56
CA LEU A 74 0.80 -7.95 -1.74
C LEU A 74 1.49 -7.28 -0.55
N ARG A 75 1.16 -7.68 0.68
CA ARG A 75 1.82 -7.17 1.88
C ARG A 75 3.27 -7.62 1.97
N GLU A 76 3.58 -8.85 1.56
CA GLU A 76 4.96 -9.35 1.50
C GLU A 76 5.78 -8.54 0.48
N MET A 77 5.24 -8.29 -0.71
CA MET A 77 5.87 -7.41 -1.71
C MET A 77 6.04 -5.97 -1.20
N ALA A 78 5.04 -5.41 -0.53
CA ALA A 78 5.16 -4.08 0.08
C ALA A 78 6.26 -4.05 1.15
N ASN A 79 6.36 -5.09 1.98
CA ASN A 79 7.44 -5.21 2.96
C ASN A 79 8.82 -5.31 2.32
N GLN A 80 8.95 -6.04 1.22
CA GLN A 80 10.20 -6.10 0.46
C GLN A 80 10.59 -4.72 -0.05
N LEU A 81 9.66 -3.98 -0.66
CA LEU A 81 9.91 -2.61 -1.14
C LEU A 81 10.34 -1.66 -0.02
N ARG A 82 9.75 -1.77 1.18
CA ARG A 82 10.17 -0.99 2.35
C ARG A 82 11.59 -1.32 2.83
N SER A 83 12.02 -2.56 2.61
CA SER A 83 13.34 -3.04 3.04
C SER A 83 14.46 -2.66 2.08
N VAL A 84 14.13 -2.20 0.85
CA VAL A 84 15.13 -1.73 -0.10
C VAL A 84 15.66 -0.38 0.39
N PRO A 85 16.95 -0.26 0.77
CA PRO A 85 17.53 1.03 1.06
C PRO A 85 17.49 1.87 -0.22
N LEU A 86 16.93 3.07 -0.14
CA LEU A 86 17.05 4.05 -1.20
C LEU A 86 18.55 4.39 -1.32
N LEU A 87 19.19 3.88 -2.37
CA LEU A 87 20.56 4.28 -2.69
C LEU A 87 20.55 5.79 -2.94
N ASP A 88 21.41 6.53 -2.22
CA ASP A 88 21.60 7.95 -2.51
C ASP A 88 22.13 8.05 -3.95
N PRO A 89 21.52 8.83 -4.85
CA PRO A 89 22.05 9.02 -6.20
C PRO A 89 23.53 9.41 -6.25
N ARG A 90 24.07 9.99 -5.16
CA ARG A 90 25.50 10.34 -5.01
C ARG A 90 26.39 9.11 -4.81
N GLU A 91 25.90 8.01 -4.26
CA GLU A 91 26.65 6.76 -4.11
C GLU A 91 26.78 6.01 -5.45
N ILE A 92 25.90 6.27 -6.41
CA ILE A 92 25.93 5.64 -7.75
C ILE A 92 27.03 6.24 -8.64
N CYS A 93 27.41 7.51 -8.42
CA CYS A 93 28.38 8.24 -9.26
C CYS A 93 29.80 8.32 -8.69
N GLY A 94 30.08 7.69 -7.54
CA GLY A 94 31.33 7.86 -6.80
C GLY A 94 32.20 6.60 -6.75
N ASN A 95 32.59 6.02 -7.88
CA ASN A 95 33.72 5.08 -7.92
C ASN A 95 34.40 5.13 -9.30
N GLY A 96 35.22 6.16 -9.47
CA GLY A 96 36.18 6.31 -10.55
C GLY A 96 37.38 7.06 -10.01
N ASN A 97 38.17 6.41 -9.15
CA ASN A 97 39.53 6.82 -8.79
C ASN A 97 40.47 5.67 -9.13
#